data_AF-A0A931UKL1-F1
#
_entry.id   AF-A0A931UKL1-F1
#
_cell.length_a   1.000
_cell.length_b   1.000
_cell.length_c   1.000
_cell.angle_alpha   90.00
_cell.angle_beta   90.00
_cell.angle_gamma   90.00
#
_symmetry.space_group_name_H-M   'P 1'
#
loop_
_entity.id
_entity.type
_entity.pdbx_description
1 polymer ?
#
loop_
_entity_poly.entity_id
_entity_poly.type
_entity_poly.pdbx_seq_one_letter_code
_entity_poly.pdbx_strand_id
1 'polypeptide(L)'
;MEFQEQVKQELQRLVAQFAAGEAEVVRTYFARPRTKEQDLAWLKRQAGRELGTARSVVENLVKASGSLDKGVPRRDFESMARALLEEVRHYRLLADLIEELQGAPVDPDELMRYGVWARNPELPENNAHIDLVKRLRREKGELADLALSFFEGGGAGIFIAGSQVAGGALEQRIAEAMKVIAEDELRHGPVHLPRAAAQITDEAMFREVRQIVWEQGMQHLRLRNETFGYPLSEERLREIGEGKIEPMPIDYFGITPGSPYSPDTGGQHPLTALDLIPQAQQGPS
;
A
#
# COMPACT_ATOMS: atom_id res chain seq x y z
N MET A 1 14.73 2.60 26.96
CA MET A 1 15.02 1.44 26.09
C MET A 1 13.81 0.52 26.02
N GLU A 2 13.19 0.18 27.15
CA GLU A 2 12.00 -0.69 27.23
C GLU A 2 10.78 -0.14 26.47
N PHE A 3 10.44 1.15 26.64
CA PHE A 3 9.30 1.78 25.93
C PHE A 3 9.40 1.71 24.41
N GLN A 4 10.57 2.05 23.85
CA GLN A 4 10.78 2.05 22.39
C GLN A 4 10.65 0.65 21.79
N GLU A 5 11.17 -0.36 22.49
CA GLU A 5 11.06 -1.74 22.06
C GLU A 5 9.61 -2.23 22.15
N GLN A 6 8.87 -1.84 23.19
CA GLN A 6 7.44 -2.13 23.31
C GLN A 6 6.64 -1.50 22.16
N VAL A 7 6.84 -0.20 21.89
CA VAL A 7 6.20 0.51 20.76
C VAL A 7 6.45 -0.22 19.45
N LYS A 8 7.71 -0.59 19.21
CA LYS A 8 8.12 -1.32 18.00
C LYS A 8 7.38 -2.65 17.86
N GLN A 9 7.36 -3.47 18.91
CA GLN A 9 6.70 -4.78 18.91
C GLN A 9 5.18 -4.66 18.74
N GLU A 10 4.55 -3.67 19.38
CA GLU A 10 3.11 -3.48 19.27
C GLU A 10 2.69 -2.98 17.88
N LEU A 11 3.41 -2.01 17.30
CA LEU A 11 3.14 -1.55 15.93
C LEU A 11 3.40 -2.67 14.92
N GLN A 12 4.48 -3.43 15.08
CA GLN A 12 4.77 -4.58 14.24
C GLN A 12 3.62 -5.59 14.25
N ARG A 13 3.14 -5.96 15.45
CA ARG A 13 2.03 -6.90 15.61
C ARG A 13 0.76 -6.38 14.95
N LEU A 14 0.47 -5.09 15.12
CA LEU A 14 -0.73 -4.46 14.56
C LEU A 14 -0.71 -4.44 13.02
N VAL A 15 0.42 -4.09 12.41
CA VAL A 15 0.56 -4.12 10.95
C VAL A 15 0.51 -5.56 10.42
N ALA A 16 1.20 -6.50 11.08
CA ALA A 16 1.17 -7.92 10.74
C ALA A 16 -0.23 -8.56 10.85
N GLN A 17 -1.05 -8.10 11.81
CA GLN A 17 -2.45 -8.51 11.95
C GLN A 17 -3.28 -8.13 10.72
N PHE A 18 -3.19 -6.89 10.24
CA PHE A 18 -3.92 -6.47 9.04
C PHE A 18 -3.35 -7.11 7.76
N ALA A 19 -2.04 -7.28 7.65
CA ALA A 19 -1.43 -8.04 6.56
C ALA A 19 -1.93 -9.50 6.50
N ALA A 20 -2.15 -10.14 7.66
CA ALA A 20 -2.76 -11.47 7.72
C ALA A 20 -4.21 -11.45 7.22
N GLY A 21 -4.98 -10.42 7.58
CA GLY A 21 -6.36 -10.26 7.10
C GLY A 21 -6.44 -10.07 5.58
N GLU A 22 -5.56 -9.25 5.03
CA GLU A 22 -5.41 -9.07 3.59
C GLU A 22 -5.06 -10.37 2.87
N ALA A 23 -4.17 -11.18 3.46
CA ALA A 23 -3.87 -12.50 2.94
C ALA A 23 -5.06 -13.46 3.01
N GLU A 24 -5.88 -13.38 4.05
CA GLU A 24 -7.10 -14.16 4.17
C GLU A 24 -8.13 -13.79 3.09
N VAL A 25 -8.25 -12.51 2.72
CA VAL A 25 -9.07 -12.06 1.57
C VAL A 25 -8.65 -12.79 0.30
N VAL A 26 -7.35 -12.79 -0.02
CA VAL A 26 -6.81 -13.44 -1.22
C VAL A 26 -7.02 -14.95 -1.17
N ARG A 27 -6.65 -15.61 -0.08
CA ARG A 27 -6.82 -17.07 0.08
C ARG A 27 -8.29 -17.48 -0.07
N THR A 28 -9.21 -16.74 0.54
CA THR A 28 -10.64 -17.02 0.46
C THR A 28 -11.18 -16.80 -0.95
N TYR A 29 -10.69 -15.77 -1.65
CA TYR A 29 -11.04 -15.53 -3.05
C TYR A 29 -10.61 -16.68 -3.98
N PHE A 30 -9.36 -17.18 -3.84
CA PHE A 30 -8.83 -18.25 -4.68
C PHE A 30 -9.30 -19.66 -4.26
N ALA A 31 -9.83 -19.84 -3.05
CA ALA A 31 -10.36 -21.12 -2.58
C ALA A 31 -11.78 -21.45 -3.10
N ARG A 32 -12.50 -20.47 -3.63
CA ARG A 32 -13.85 -20.65 -4.19
C ARG A 32 -13.82 -20.79 -5.72
N PRO A 33 -14.85 -21.37 -6.35
CA PRO A 33 -15.04 -21.26 -7.79
C PRO A 33 -15.10 -19.79 -8.21
N ARG A 34 -14.41 -19.46 -9.31
CA ARG A 34 -14.31 -18.09 -9.85
C ARG A 34 -14.74 -18.07 -11.30
N THR A 35 -15.28 -16.93 -11.73
CA THR A 35 -15.51 -16.65 -13.15
C THR A 35 -14.42 -15.74 -13.70
N LYS A 36 -14.26 -15.76 -15.02
CA LYS A 36 -13.33 -14.86 -15.73
C LYS A 36 -13.62 -13.39 -15.42
N GLU A 37 -14.89 -13.03 -15.30
CA GLU A 37 -15.33 -11.66 -14.99
C GLU A 37 -14.90 -11.23 -13.59
N GLN A 38 -14.95 -12.14 -12.62
CA GLN A 38 -14.46 -11.87 -11.27
C GLN A 38 -12.95 -11.67 -11.27
N ASP A 39 -12.21 -12.46 -12.04
CA ASP A 39 -10.75 -12.33 -12.18
C ASP A 39 -10.35 -11.01 -12.84
N LEU A 40 -11.00 -10.69 -13.96
CA LEU A 40 -10.81 -9.41 -14.62
C LEU A 40 -11.15 -8.23 -13.70
N ALA A 41 -12.21 -8.33 -12.88
CA ALA A 41 -12.62 -7.24 -12.00
C ALA A 41 -11.55 -6.88 -10.98
N TRP A 42 -11.00 -7.85 -10.22
CA TRP A 42 -9.98 -7.52 -9.22
C TRP A 42 -8.66 -7.14 -9.87
N LEU A 43 -8.27 -7.77 -10.99
CA LEU A 43 -7.06 -7.42 -11.73
C LEU A 43 -7.13 -5.98 -12.24
N LYS A 44 -8.24 -5.57 -12.87
CA LYS A 44 -8.44 -4.20 -13.35
C LYS A 44 -8.40 -3.19 -12.20
N ARG A 45 -9.01 -3.52 -11.06
CA ARG A 45 -8.97 -2.66 -9.86
C ARG A 45 -7.55 -2.48 -9.36
N GLN A 46 -6.78 -3.56 -9.21
CA GLN A 46 -5.40 -3.46 -8.77
C GLN A 46 -4.52 -2.74 -9.80
N ALA A 47 -4.61 -3.09 -11.09
CA ALA A 47 -3.85 -2.45 -12.16
C ALA A 47 -4.12 -0.95 -12.25
N GLY A 48 -5.38 -0.54 -12.09
CA GLY A 48 -5.77 0.86 -12.05
C GLY A 48 -5.15 1.61 -10.87
N ARG A 49 -5.04 0.96 -9.70
CA ARG A 49 -4.32 1.55 -8.56
C ARG A 49 -2.85 1.77 -8.88
N GLU A 50 -2.13 0.78 -9.41
CA GLU A 50 -0.69 0.93 -9.72
C GLU A 50 -0.47 1.99 -10.81
N LEU A 51 -1.32 2.02 -11.84
CA LEU A 51 -1.27 3.06 -12.86
C LEU A 51 -1.53 4.45 -12.28
N GLY A 52 -2.50 4.57 -11.36
CA GLY A 52 -2.79 5.80 -10.64
C GLY A 52 -1.62 6.26 -9.76
N THR A 53 -0.95 5.33 -9.07
CA THR A 53 0.25 5.62 -8.29
C THR A 53 1.40 6.07 -9.21
N ALA A 54 1.69 5.32 -10.28
CA ALA A 54 2.70 5.67 -11.27
C ALA A 54 2.48 7.09 -11.83
N ARG A 55 1.25 7.43 -12.23
CA ARG A 55 0.91 8.76 -12.72
C ARG A 55 1.18 9.85 -11.67
N SER A 56 0.82 9.59 -10.41
CA SER A 56 1.11 10.51 -9.32
C SER A 56 2.62 10.72 -9.20
N VAL A 57 3.42 9.65 -9.19
CA VAL A 57 4.89 9.75 -9.12
C VAL A 57 5.48 10.54 -10.29
N VAL A 58 5.00 10.34 -11.53
CA VAL A 58 5.41 11.15 -12.70
C VAL A 58 5.16 12.64 -12.46
N GLU A 59 3.96 13.01 -12.04
CA GLU A 59 3.60 14.42 -11.80
C GLU A 59 4.53 15.06 -10.76
N ASN A 60 4.99 14.29 -9.80
CA ASN A 60 5.84 14.76 -8.72
C ASN A 60 7.32 14.84 -9.11
N LEU A 61 7.81 13.89 -9.91
CA LEU A 61 9.11 13.98 -10.55
C LEU A 61 9.23 15.23 -11.42
N VAL A 62 8.20 15.54 -12.22
CA VAL A 62 8.16 16.74 -13.05
C VAL A 62 8.26 17.99 -12.17
N LYS A 63 7.48 18.10 -11.09
CA LYS A 63 7.56 19.22 -10.14
C LYS A 63 8.94 19.32 -9.48
N ALA A 64 9.47 18.20 -8.99
CA ALA A 64 10.76 18.14 -8.30
C ALA A 64 11.94 18.51 -9.20
N SER A 65 11.86 18.22 -10.49
CA SER A 65 12.94 18.51 -11.45
C SER A 65 13.35 19.98 -11.51
N GLY A 66 12.39 20.91 -11.32
CA GLY A 66 12.66 22.35 -11.30
C GLY A 66 13.48 22.82 -10.09
N SER A 67 13.48 22.03 -9.01
CA SER A 67 14.12 22.33 -7.72
C SER A 67 15.28 21.39 -7.39
N LEU A 68 15.68 20.52 -8.33
CA LEU A 68 16.84 19.64 -8.18
C LEU A 68 18.09 20.48 -7.87
N ASP A 69 18.83 20.08 -6.84
CA ASP A 69 20.00 20.78 -6.28
C ASP A 69 19.72 22.16 -5.64
N LYS A 70 18.47 22.61 -5.60
CA LYS A 70 18.05 23.90 -4.99
C LYS A 70 17.14 23.73 -3.77
N GLY A 71 16.58 22.53 -3.60
CA GLY A 71 15.66 22.19 -2.52
C GLY A 71 15.26 20.72 -2.52
N VAL A 72 15.46 20.01 -3.64
CA VAL A 72 15.33 18.55 -3.73
C VAL A 72 16.72 17.92 -3.81
N PRO A 73 17.15 17.11 -2.82
CA PRO A 73 18.36 16.33 -2.89
C PRO A 73 18.36 15.33 -4.05
N ARG A 74 19.51 15.12 -4.70
CA ARG A 74 19.65 14.16 -5.81
C ARG A 74 19.19 12.75 -5.46
N ARG A 75 19.44 12.32 -4.22
CA ARG A 75 19.06 11.00 -3.72
C ARG A 75 17.54 10.84 -3.61
N ASP A 76 16.84 11.89 -3.21
CA ASP A 76 15.39 11.87 -3.12
C ASP A 76 14.79 11.84 -4.53
N PHE A 77 15.35 12.62 -5.46
CA PHE A 77 14.96 12.57 -6.87
C PHE A 77 15.21 11.19 -7.50
N GLU A 78 16.35 10.56 -7.22
CA GLU A 78 16.63 9.18 -7.64
C GLU A 78 15.62 8.19 -7.04
N SER A 79 15.29 8.34 -5.75
CA SER A 79 14.32 7.47 -5.06
C SER A 79 12.93 7.58 -5.70
N MET A 80 12.47 8.79 -6.05
CA MET A 80 11.24 9.01 -6.80
C MET A 80 11.26 8.30 -8.17
N ALA A 81 12.39 8.39 -8.90
CA ALA A 81 12.52 7.76 -10.20
C ALA A 81 12.49 6.22 -10.12
N ARG A 82 13.01 5.65 -9.02
CA ARG A 82 12.93 4.21 -8.73
C ARG A 82 11.50 3.79 -8.42
N ALA A 83 10.81 4.53 -7.56
CA ALA A 83 9.39 4.30 -7.28
C ALA A 83 8.57 4.30 -8.58
N LEU A 84 8.81 5.23 -9.49
CA LEU A 84 8.14 5.23 -10.80
C LEU A 84 8.38 3.93 -11.58
N LEU A 85 9.62 3.45 -11.62
CA LEU A 85 9.96 2.19 -12.31
C LEU A 85 9.22 1.00 -11.70
N GLU A 86 9.16 0.93 -10.37
CA GLU A 86 8.46 -0.13 -9.62
C GLU A 86 6.97 -0.10 -9.93
N GLU A 87 6.31 1.04 -9.78
CA GLU A 87 4.86 1.20 -10.05
C GLU A 87 4.49 0.91 -11.51
N VAL A 88 5.30 1.35 -12.48
CA VAL A 88 5.11 1.03 -13.90
C VAL A 88 5.29 -0.46 -14.16
N ARG A 89 6.24 -1.11 -13.48
CA ARG A 89 6.44 -2.56 -13.57
C ARG A 89 5.24 -3.32 -12.99
N HIS A 90 4.71 -2.90 -11.84
CA HIS A 90 3.54 -3.53 -11.21
C HIS A 90 2.32 -3.42 -12.11
N TYR A 91 2.05 -2.21 -12.63
CA TYR A 91 1.00 -1.98 -13.61
C TYR A 91 1.14 -2.91 -14.83
N ARG A 92 2.32 -2.97 -15.45
CA ARG A 92 2.56 -3.81 -16.63
C ARG A 92 2.26 -5.28 -16.34
N LEU A 93 2.76 -5.82 -15.22
CA LEU A 93 2.54 -7.23 -14.86
C LEU A 93 1.05 -7.56 -14.74
N LEU A 94 0.25 -6.66 -14.17
CA LEU A 94 -1.19 -6.84 -14.03
C LEU A 94 -1.93 -6.60 -15.36
N ALA A 95 -1.51 -5.62 -16.15
CA ALA A 95 -2.04 -5.36 -17.48
C ALA A 95 -1.86 -6.57 -18.40
N ASP A 96 -0.67 -7.17 -18.44
CA ASP A 96 -0.38 -8.37 -19.24
C ASP A 96 -1.35 -9.52 -18.90
N LEU A 97 -1.65 -9.74 -17.62
CA LEU A 97 -2.64 -10.73 -17.16
C LEU A 97 -4.07 -10.40 -17.61
N ILE A 98 -4.45 -9.13 -17.57
CA ILE A 98 -5.76 -8.67 -18.02
C ILE A 98 -5.90 -8.89 -19.53
N GLU A 99 -4.90 -8.49 -20.31
CA GLU A 99 -4.90 -8.61 -21.77
C GLU A 99 -4.99 -10.07 -22.20
N GLU A 100 -4.25 -10.95 -21.54
CA GLU A 100 -4.31 -12.38 -21.79
C GLU A 100 -5.70 -12.95 -21.50
N LEU A 101 -6.29 -12.60 -20.35
CA LEU A 101 -7.62 -13.07 -19.98
C LEU A 101 -8.67 -12.55 -20.95
N GLN A 102 -8.70 -11.25 -21.24
CA GLN A 102 -9.75 -10.65 -22.05
C GLN A 102 -9.54 -10.84 -23.57
N GLY A 103 -8.31 -11.12 -24.01
CA GLY A 103 -7.95 -11.31 -25.42
C GLY A 103 -7.84 -10.00 -26.22
N ALA A 104 -7.65 -8.87 -25.54
CA ALA A 104 -7.57 -7.54 -26.13
C ALA A 104 -6.71 -6.61 -25.27
N PRO A 105 -6.13 -5.54 -25.84
CA PRO A 105 -5.36 -4.56 -25.08
C PRO A 105 -6.16 -3.90 -23.95
N VAL A 106 -5.50 -3.54 -22.85
CA VAL A 106 -6.15 -2.74 -21.80
C VAL A 106 -6.42 -1.32 -22.27
N ASP A 107 -7.53 -0.73 -21.80
CA ASP A 107 -7.79 0.70 -21.93
C ASP A 107 -7.31 1.42 -20.65
N PRO A 108 -6.24 2.25 -20.71
CA PRO A 108 -5.75 2.97 -19.54
C PRO A 108 -6.79 3.92 -18.94
N ASP A 109 -7.68 4.53 -19.74
CA ASP A 109 -8.71 5.45 -19.24
C ASP A 109 -9.79 4.68 -18.47
N GLU A 110 -10.10 3.45 -18.87
CA GLU A 110 -10.94 2.53 -18.09
C GLU A 110 -10.30 2.23 -16.73
N LEU A 111 -9.01 1.87 -16.72
CA LEU A 111 -8.29 1.51 -15.50
C LEU A 111 -8.15 2.68 -14.52
N MET A 112 -7.99 3.91 -15.04
CA MET A 112 -7.89 5.11 -14.21
C MET A 112 -9.13 5.38 -13.36
N ARG A 113 -10.28 4.76 -13.67
CA ARG A 113 -11.48 4.77 -12.80
C ARG A 113 -11.26 4.04 -11.47
N TYR A 114 -10.23 3.22 -11.38
CA TYR A 114 -9.80 2.47 -10.19
C TYR A 114 -8.49 3.00 -9.60
N GLY A 115 -8.00 4.16 -10.06
CA GLY A 115 -6.82 4.80 -9.50
C GLY A 115 -6.94 5.04 -8.00
N VAL A 116 -5.81 5.05 -7.29
CA VAL A 116 -5.76 5.17 -5.81
C VAL A 116 -6.48 6.42 -5.26
N TRP A 117 -6.62 7.48 -6.06
CA TRP A 117 -7.37 8.70 -5.72
C TRP A 117 -8.67 8.89 -6.50
N ALA A 118 -9.02 7.93 -7.37
CA ALA A 118 -10.22 7.98 -8.18
C ALA A 118 -11.46 7.72 -7.32
N ARG A 119 -12.45 8.59 -7.43
CA ARG A 119 -13.76 8.38 -6.82
C ARG A 119 -14.59 7.49 -7.74
N ASN A 120 -15.12 6.41 -7.19
CA ASN A 120 -15.94 5.47 -7.93
C ASN A 120 -17.16 5.06 -7.09
N PRO A 121 -18.40 5.42 -7.47
CA PRO A 121 -19.60 5.06 -6.72
C PRO A 121 -19.80 3.56 -6.50
N GLU A 122 -19.20 2.72 -7.35
CA GLU A 122 -19.24 1.26 -7.25
C GLU A 122 -18.21 0.69 -6.26
N LEU A 123 -17.30 1.53 -5.75
CA LEU A 123 -16.24 1.19 -4.81
C LEU A 123 -16.34 2.08 -3.56
N PRO A 124 -17.39 1.92 -2.73
CA PRO A 124 -17.56 2.70 -1.51
C PRO A 124 -16.38 2.58 -0.54
N GLU A 125 -15.73 1.42 -0.41
CA GLU A 125 -14.62 1.25 0.54
C GLU A 125 -13.34 1.95 0.06
N ASN A 126 -13.11 2.00 -1.26
CA ASN A 126 -12.09 2.87 -1.84
C ASN A 126 -12.36 4.35 -1.56
N ASN A 127 -13.61 4.81 -1.74
CA ASN A 127 -13.96 6.20 -1.46
C ASN A 127 -13.76 6.54 0.03
N ALA A 128 -14.18 5.64 0.91
CA ALA A 128 -14.01 5.78 2.36
C ALA A 128 -12.53 5.78 2.77
N HIS A 129 -11.67 4.98 2.12
CA HIS A 129 -10.23 5.05 2.30
C HIS A 129 -9.66 6.42 1.93
N ILE A 130 -10.04 6.97 0.78
CA ILE A 130 -9.59 8.32 0.39
C ILE A 130 -10.05 9.37 1.41
N ASP A 131 -11.30 9.29 1.87
CA ASP A 131 -11.85 10.20 2.87
C ASP A 131 -11.12 10.09 4.22
N LEU A 132 -10.83 8.85 4.65
CA LEU A 132 -10.06 8.58 5.86
C LEU A 132 -8.67 9.21 5.78
N VAL A 133 -7.91 8.95 4.72
CA VAL A 133 -6.54 9.48 4.57
C VAL A 133 -6.54 11.01 4.57
N LYS A 134 -7.47 11.64 3.85
CA LYS A 134 -7.63 13.10 3.84
C LYS A 134 -7.98 13.65 5.22
N ARG A 135 -8.88 12.98 5.94
CA ARG A 135 -9.29 13.35 7.30
C ARG A 135 -8.10 13.27 8.27
N LEU A 136 -7.41 12.14 8.30
CA LEU A 136 -6.27 11.90 9.18
C LEU A 136 -5.17 12.95 8.97
N ARG A 137 -4.80 13.23 7.71
CA ARG A 137 -3.81 14.27 7.41
C ARG A 137 -4.24 15.65 7.86
N ARG A 138 -5.50 16.03 7.61
CA ARG A 138 -6.03 17.32 8.04
C ARG A 138 -6.05 17.48 9.56
N GLU A 139 -6.37 16.41 10.28
CA GLU A 139 -6.57 16.45 11.74
C GLU A 139 -5.28 16.22 12.53
N LYS A 140 -4.32 15.47 11.98
CA LYS A 140 -3.14 14.97 12.70
C LYS A 140 -1.80 15.39 12.09
N GLY A 141 -1.79 15.98 10.89
CA GLY A 141 -0.59 16.50 10.23
C GLY A 141 0.52 15.44 10.13
N GLU A 142 1.73 15.82 10.51
CA GLU A 142 2.93 14.96 10.47
C GLU A 142 2.76 13.63 11.21
N LEU A 143 1.91 13.57 12.25
CA LEU A 143 1.64 12.33 12.96
C LEU A 143 0.87 11.32 12.10
N ALA A 144 -0.04 11.81 11.26
CA ALA A 144 -0.70 10.96 10.28
C ALA A 144 0.29 10.47 9.23
N ASP A 145 1.14 11.34 8.69
CA ASP A 145 2.11 10.92 7.68
C ASP A 145 3.09 9.88 8.23
N LEU A 146 3.55 10.06 9.48
CA LEU A 146 4.33 9.06 10.21
C LEU A 146 3.63 7.71 10.28
N ALA A 147 2.37 7.69 10.73
CA ALA A 147 1.60 6.45 10.91
C ALA A 147 1.19 5.79 9.57
N LEU A 148 0.89 6.59 8.55
CA LEU A 148 0.50 6.13 7.23
C LEU A 148 1.70 5.54 6.45
N SER A 149 2.92 5.97 6.77
CA SER A 149 4.15 5.41 6.16
C SER A 149 4.27 3.89 6.30
N PHE A 150 3.65 3.29 7.34
CA PHE A 150 3.63 1.83 7.53
C PHE A 150 2.84 1.05 6.48
N PHE A 151 1.96 1.75 5.77
CA PHE A 151 1.12 1.19 4.73
C PHE A 151 1.57 1.61 3.33
N GLU A 152 2.72 2.30 3.21
CA GLU A 152 3.36 2.54 1.92
C GLU A 152 3.61 1.19 1.23
N GLY A 153 3.30 1.14 -0.07
CA GLY A 153 3.25 -0.10 -0.82
C GLY A 153 1.96 -0.92 -0.68
N GLY A 154 0.88 -0.28 -0.20
CA GLY A 154 -0.48 -0.81 -0.35
C GLY A 154 -0.74 -2.13 0.36
N GLY A 155 -0.07 -2.41 1.48
CA GLY A 155 -0.28 -3.64 2.26
C GLY A 155 0.28 -4.89 1.57
N ALA A 156 1.46 -5.32 2.02
CA ALA A 156 2.15 -6.48 1.45
C ALA A 156 1.35 -7.80 1.57
N GLY A 157 0.32 -7.85 2.42
CA GLY A 157 -0.43 -9.07 2.71
C GLY A 157 -1.09 -9.68 1.47
N ILE A 158 -1.71 -8.86 0.61
CA ILE A 158 -2.33 -9.36 -0.62
C ILE A 158 -1.30 -9.92 -1.61
N PHE A 159 -0.13 -9.28 -1.73
CA PHE A 159 0.89 -9.65 -2.69
C PHE A 159 1.64 -10.90 -2.23
N ILE A 160 1.95 -10.99 -0.94
CA ILE A 160 2.54 -12.20 -0.33
C ILE A 160 1.60 -13.39 -0.53
N ALA A 161 0.31 -13.25 -0.19
CA ALA A 161 -0.65 -14.33 -0.41
C ALA A 161 -0.85 -14.64 -1.89
N GLY A 162 -0.90 -13.61 -2.74
CA GLY A 162 -0.99 -13.74 -4.20
C GLY A 162 0.17 -14.54 -4.77
N SER A 163 1.39 -14.32 -4.27
CA SER A 163 2.60 -15.04 -4.70
C SER A 163 2.60 -16.53 -4.35
N GLN A 164 1.69 -16.94 -3.46
CA GLN A 164 1.54 -18.32 -2.98
C GLN A 164 0.32 -19.01 -3.59
N VAL A 165 -0.43 -18.32 -4.47
CA VAL A 165 -1.58 -18.90 -5.15
C VAL A 165 -1.10 -20.08 -6.01
N ALA A 166 -1.79 -21.21 -5.85
CA ALA A 166 -1.54 -22.41 -6.64
C ALA A 166 -2.77 -22.73 -7.50
N GLY A 167 -2.55 -23.39 -8.63
CA GLY A 167 -3.62 -23.74 -9.56
C GLY A 167 -3.10 -24.03 -10.96
N GLY A 168 -3.92 -23.68 -11.95
CA GLY A 168 -3.58 -23.82 -13.36
C GLY A 168 -2.63 -22.73 -13.87
N ALA A 169 -2.54 -22.60 -15.19
CA ALA A 169 -1.60 -21.70 -15.84
C ALA A 169 -1.87 -20.21 -15.53
N LEU A 170 -3.12 -19.82 -15.29
CA LEU A 170 -3.46 -18.46 -14.90
C LEU A 170 -2.96 -18.17 -13.48
N GLU A 171 -3.25 -19.05 -12.52
CA GLU A 171 -2.85 -18.92 -11.13
C GLU A 171 -1.33 -18.85 -10.98
N GLN A 172 -0.59 -19.66 -11.76
CA GLN A 172 0.87 -19.62 -11.77
C GLN A 172 1.41 -18.26 -12.21
N ARG A 173 0.85 -17.67 -13.28
CA ARG A 173 1.25 -16.34 -13.76
C ARG A 173 0.84 -15.22 -12.80
N ILE A 174 -0.32 -15.33 -12.16
CA ILE A 174 -0.71 -14.42 -11.07
C ILE A 174 0.31 -14.51 -9.94
N ALA A 175 0.69 -15.71 -9.51
CA ALA A 175 1.66 -15.89 -8.44
C ALA A 175 3.03 -15.31 -8.79
N GLU A 176 3.50 -15.50 -10.02
CA GLU A 176 4.75 -14.91 -10.51
C GLU A 176 4.71 -13.37 -10.50
N ALA A 177 3.63 -12.76 -11.02
CA ALA A 177 3.45 -11.31 -10.99
C ALA A 177 3.41 -10.77 -9.55
N MET A 178 2.59 -11.40 -8.69
CA MET A 178 2.42 -11.01 -7.29
C MET A 178 3.70 -11.18 -6.48
N LYS A 179 4.55 -12.16 -6.81
CA LYS A 179 5.86 -12.33 -6.18
C LYS A 179 6.77 -11.13 -6.44
N VAL A 180 6.84 -10.65 -7.68
CA VAL A 180 7.64 -9.47 -8.02
C VAL A 180 7.13 -8.25 -7.26
N ILE A 181 5.81 -8.04 -7.23
CA ILE A 181 5.22 -6.92 -6.51
C ILE A 181 5.51 -7.05 -5.00
N ALA A 182 5.29 -8.22 -4.40
CA ALA A 182 5.58 -8.44 -2.99
C ALA A 182 7.04 -8.15 -2.60
N GLU A 183 8.00 -8.53 -3.43
CA GLU A 183 9.42 -8.28 -3.19
C GLU A 183 9.77 -6.78 -3.20
N ASP A 184 9.06 -5.98 -3.98
CA ASP A 184 9.21 -4.52 -4.00
C ASP A 184 8.48 -3.88 -2.81
N GLU A 185 7.22 -4.25 -2.55
CA GLU A 185 6.40 -3.64 -1.50
C GLU A 185 6.93 -3.86 -0.09
N LEU A 186 7.58 -5.01 0.14
CA LEU A 186 8.29 -5.28 1.39
C LEU A 186 9.43 -4.27 1.65
N ARG A 187 9.95 -3.60 0.62
CA ARG A 187 11.01 -2.59 0.74
C ARG A 187 10.47 -1.16 0.89
N HIS A 188 9.18 -0.94 0.66
CA HIS A 188 8.54 0.38 0.72
C HIS A 188 7.97 0.69 2.11
N GLY A 189 7.03 -0.09 2.63
CA GLY A 189 6.39 0.21 3.93
C GLY A 189 7.22 -0.18 5.16
N PRO A 190 7.57 -1.47 5.31
CA PRO A 190 8.24 -2.01 6.50
C PRO A 190 9.50 -1.30 6.98
N VAL A 191 10.29 -0.80 6.05
CA VAL A 191 11.59 -0.17 6.31
C VAL A 191 11.45 1.10 7.16
N HIS A 192 10.27 1.72 7.18
CA HIS A 192 10.00 2.93 7.95
C HIS A 192 9.66 2.67 9.42
N LEU A 193 9.26 1.45 9.79
CA LEU A 193 8.78 1.12 11.13
C LEU A 193 9.82 1.36 12.26
N PRO A 194 11.10 0.94 12.15
CA PRO A 194 12.09 1.27 13.17
C PRO A 194 12.30 2.78 13.34
N ARG A 195 12.35 3.52 12.23
CA ARG A 195 12.55 4.98 12.25
C ARG A 195 11.36 5.69 12.86
N ALA A 196 10.14 5.27 12.50
CA ALA A 196 8.95 5.89 13.03
C ALA A 196 8.74 5.59 14.51
N ALA A 197 9.03 4.36 14.95
CA ALA A 197 9.03 4.00 16.36
C ALA A 197 9.95 4.93 17.16
N ALA A 198 11.16 5.20 16.65
CA ALA A 198 12.11 6.11 17.30
C ALA A 198 11.63 7.57 17.42
N GLN A 199 10.66 8.00 16.60
CA GLN A 199 10.05 9.33 16.68
C GLN A 199 8.93 9.40 17.72
N ILE A 200 8.41 8.25 18.19
CA ILE A 200 7.36 8.18 19.20
C ILE A 200 8.01 8.34 20.57
N THR A 201 7.91 9.53 21.15
CA THR A 201 8.67 9.88 22.36
C THR A 201 7.95 9.58 23.67
N ASP A 202 6.63 9.44 23.65
CA ASP A 202 5.81 9.20 24.84
C ASP A 202 4.54 8.37 24.56
N GLU A 203 3.87 7.96 25.64
CA GLU A 203 2.67 7.12 25.65
C GLU A 203 1.44 7.81 25.01
N ALA A 204 1.36 9.14 25.07
CA ALA A 204 0.24 9.86 24.47
C ALA A 204 0.36 9.81 22.93
N MET A 205 1.55 10.12 22.42
CA MET A 205 1.87 9.99 21.00
C MET A 205 1.71 8.55 20.51
N PHE A 206 2.17 7.57 21.30
CA PHE A 206 2.02 6.16 20.95
C PHE A 206 0.55 5.76 20.79
N ARG A 207 -0.32 6.14 21.74
CA ARG A 207 -1.76 5.85 21.64
C ARG A 207 -2.40 6.46 20.40
N GLU A 208 -2.00 7.67 20.03
CA GLU A 208 -2.48 8.32 18.81
C GLU A 208 -2.00 7.61 17.54
N VAL A 209 -0.70 7.29 17.43
CA VAL A 209 -0.17 6.53 16.28
C VAL A 209 -0.86 5.19 16.17
N ARG A 210 -0.96 4.44 17.27
CA ARG A 210 -1.64 3.14 17.31
C ARG A 210 -3.09 3.24 16.82
N GLN A 211 -3.81 4.30 17.21
CA GLN A 211 -5.17 4.53 16.75
C GLN A 211 -5.23 4.81 15.24
N ILE A 212 -4.32 5.65 14.71
CA ILE A 212 -4.25 5.94 13.28
C ILE A 212 -3.94 4.67 12.48
N VAL A 213 -2.97 3.87 12.93
CA VAL A 213 -2.59 2.60 12.30
C VAL A 213 -3.76 1.62 12.32
N TRP A 214 -4.51 1.55 13.42
CA TRP A 214 -5.69 0.70 13.49
C TRP A 214 -6.81 1.16 12.54
N GLU A 215 -7.12 2.46 12.51
CA GLU A 215 -8.14 3.01 11.60
C GLU A 215 -7.77 2.78 10.14
N GLN A 216 -6.52 3.08 9.79
CA GLN A 216 -6.00 2.88 8.44
C GLN A 216 -5.98 1.40 8.05
N GLY A 217 -5.47 0.52 8.92
CA GLY A 217 -5.43 -0.92 8.67
C GLY A 217 -6.82 -1.52 8.47
N MET A 218 -7.80 -1.11 9.29
CA MET A 218 -9.18 -1.56 9.16
C MET A 218 -9.81 -1.12 7.83
N GLN A 219 -9.65 0.15 7.46
CA GLN A 219 -10.20 0.66 6.21
C GLN A 219 -9.49 0.06 4.99
N HIS A 220 -8.19 -0.16 5.09
CA HIS A 220 -7.42 -0.77 4.02
C HIS A 220 -7.82 -2.25 3.82
N LEU A 221 -8.04 -3.00 4.91
CA LEU A 221 -8.59 -4.35 4.84
C LEU A 221 -9.97 -4.38 4.14
N ARG A 222 -10.86 -3.42 4.44
CA ARG A 222 -12.16 -3.28 3.76
C ARG A 222 -11.99 -3.01 2.27
N LEU A 223 -11.11 -2.07 1.90
CA LEU A 223 -10.76 -1.78 0.51
C LEU A 223 -10.23 -3.02 -0.20
N ARG A 224 -9.36 -3.81 0.43
CA ARG A 224 -8.86 -5.07 -0.15
C ARG A 224 -9.97 -6.10 -0.31
N ASN A 225 -10.86 -6.24 0.68
CA ASN A 225 -12.03 -7.11 0.56
C ASN A 225 -12.92 -6.70 -0.62
N GLU A 226 -13.20 -5.39 -0.77
CA GLU A 226 -13.95 -4.84 -1.91
C GLU A 226 -13.25 -5.11 -3.25
N THR A 227 -11.93 -4.94 -3.31
CA THR A 227 -11.10 -5.19 -4.51
C THR A 227 -11.35 -6.58 -5.07
N PHE A 228 -11.42 -7.60 -4.21
CA PHE A 228 -11.67 -9.01 -4.56
C PHE A 228 -13.16 -9.39 -4.59
N GLY A 229 -14.08 -8.42 -4.50
CA GLY A 229 -15.52 -8.68 -4.54
C GLY A 229 -16.05 -9.37 -3.28
N TYR A 230 -15.63 -8.86 -2.12
CA TYR A 230 -16.13 -9.20 -0.78
C TYR A 230 -16.07 -10.69 -0.42
N PRO A 231 -14.91 -11.37 -0.53
CA PRO A 231 -14.79 -12.77 -0.11
C PRO A 231 -14.97 -12.98 1.41
N LEU A 232 -14.69 -11.98 2.25
CA LEU A 232 -14.88 -12.05 3.70
C LEU A 232 -16.17 -11.32 4.12
N SER A 233 -16.84 -11.84 5.16
CA SER A 233 -18.01 -11.20 5.78
C SER A 233 -17.61 -10.04 6.69
N GLU A 234 -18.55 -9.11 6.92
CA GLU A 234 -18.37 -8.00 7.88
C GLU A 234 -18.03 -8.48 9.30
N GLU A 235 -18.57 -9.62 9.70
CA GLU A 235 -18.23 -10.24 10.98
C GLU A 235 -16.76 -10.65 11.02
N ARG A 236 -16.27 -11.31 9.97
CA ARG A 236 -14.87 -11.73 9.91
C ARG A 236 -13.91 -10.54 9.86
N LEU A 237 -14.28 -9.47 9.15
CA LEU A 237 -13.49 -8.22 9.14
C LEU A 237 -13.38 -7.62 10.54
N ARG A 238 -14.47 -7.61 11.34
CA ARG A 238 -14.44 -7.14 12.74
C ARG A 238 -13.55 -8.02 13.61
N GLU A 239 -13.66 -9.34 13.49
CA GLU A 239 -12.80 -10.28 14.22
C GLU A 239 -11.31 -10.04 13.94
N ILE A 240 -10.95 -9.82 12.68
CA ILE A 240 -9.58 -9.46 12.30
C ILE A 240 -9.18 -8.15 12.97
N GLY A 241 -10.02 -7.11 12.97
CA GLY A 241 -9.76 -5.85 13.66
C GLY A 241 -9.59 -5.97 15.19
N GLU A 242 -10.24 -6.96 15.81
CA GLU A 242 -10.11 -7.34 17.22
C GLU A 242 -8.87 -8.20 17.51
N GLY A 243 -8.10 -8.58 16.48
CA GLY A 243 -6.89 -9.41 16.63
C GLY A 243 -7.16 -10.91 16.69
N LYS A 244 -8.34 -11.38 16.26
CA LYS A 244 -8.69 -12.81 16.16
C LYS A 244 -8.16 -13.42 14.85
N ILE A 245 -6.87 -13.24 14.61
CA ILE A 245 -6.12 -13.79 13.50
C ILE A 245 -4.65 -13.92 13.93
N GLU A 246 -4.00 -14.99 13.48
CA GLU A 246 -2.56 -15.13 13.68
C GLU A 246 -1.83 -14.08 12.82
N PRO A 247 -1.01 -13.18 13.41
CA PRO A 247 -0.29 -12.18 12.65
C PRO A 247 0.63 -12.82 11.61
N MET A 248 0.76 -12.17 10.44
CA MET A 248 1.64 -12.71 9.39
C MET A 248 3.11 -12.62 9.86
N PRO A 249 3.91 -13.69 9.71
CA PRO A 249 5.31 -13.70 10.14
C PRO A 249 6.19 -12.93 9.14
N ILE A 250 6.06 -11.60 9.12
CA ILE A 250 6.89 -10.73 8.31
C ILE A 250 8.02 -10.19 9.17
N ASP A 251 9.27 -10.48 8.76
CA ASP A 251 10.45 -9.89 9.36
C ASP A 251 10.71 -8.50 8.79
N TYR A 252 9.99 -7.52 9.33
CA TYR A 252 10.12 -6.12 8.92
C TYR A 252 11.48 -5.48 9.28
N PHE A 253 12.32 -6.16 10.06
CA PHE A 253 13.62 -5.65 10.52
C PHE A 253 14.82 -6.33 9.83
N GLY A 254 14.63 -7.53 9.29
CA GLY A 254 15.61 -8.23 8.47
C GLY A 254 15.56 -7.89 6.99
N ILE A 255 14.52 -7.19 6.52
CA ILE A 255 14.46 -6.67 5.15
C ILE A 255 15.49 -5.57 5.00
N THR A 256 16.58 -5.89 4.31
CA THR A 256 17.56 -4.89 3.89
C THR A 256 16.97 -4.11 2.73
N PRO A 257 17.05 -2.78 2.75
CA PRO A 257 16.69 -2.01 1.58
C PRO A 257 17.47 -2.54 0.37
N GLY A 258 16.80 -2.74 -0.76
CA GLY A 258 17.39 -3.34 -1.97
C GLY A 258 18.51 -2.52 -2.64
N SER A 259 19.00 -1.47 -1.98
CA SER A 259 20.01 -0.57 -2.50
C SER A 259 21.08 -0.25 -1.44
N PRO A 260 22.38 -0.24 -1.79
CA PRO A 260 23.44 0.32 -0.95
C PRO A 260 23.29 1.84 -0.70
N TYR A 261 22.20 2.46 -1.19
CA TYR A 261 21.91 3.90 -1.08
C TYR A 261 20.65 4.23 -0.28
N SER A 262 19.97 3.25 0.32
CA SER A 262 18.92 3.58 1.28
C SER A 262 19.50 4.26 2.52
N PRO A 263 18.82 5.29 3.04
CA PRO A 263 19.45 6.27 3.90
C PRO A 263 19.83 5.71 5.26
N ASP A 264 21.13 5.76 5.56
CA ASP A 264 21.62 6.16 6.88
C ASP A 264 21.56 7.70 6.91
N THR A 265 20.34 8.28 7.03
CA THR A 265 20.21 9.75 7.13
C THR A 265 20.30 10.20 8.57
N GLY A 266 21.45 10.74 8.92
CA GLY A 266 21.55 11.74 9.98
C GLY A 266 20.59 12.90 9.70
N GLY A 267 19.38 12.82 10.27
CA GLY A 267 18.53 13.98 10.57
C GLY A 267 17.64 14.57 9.47
N GLN A 268 17.53 14.00 8.26
CA GLN A 268 16.57 14.51 7.25
C GLN A 268 15.64 13.40 6.71
N HIS A 269 14.36 13.76 6.56
CA HIS A 269 13.30 12.95 5.95
C HIS A 269 13.56 12.84 4.43
N PRO A 270 13.82 11.64 3.88
CA PRO A 270 13.74 11.45 2.44
C PRO A 270 12.28 11.63 2.02
N LEU A 271 12.05 12.30 0.88
CA LEU A 271 10.71 12.42 0.28
C LEU A 271 10.15 11.01 0.00
N THR A 272 9.10 10.59 0.69
CA THR A 272 8.42 9.31 0.45
C THR A 272 7.37 9.45 -0.65
N ALA A 273 6.84 8.35 -1.20
CA ALA A 273 5.73 8.41 -2.16
C ALA A 273 4.51 9.17 -1.61
N LEU A 274 4.36 9.23 -0.28
CA LEU A 274 3.34 10.03 0.41
C LEU A 274 3.66 11.53 0.44
N ASP A 275 4.93 11.92 0.57
CA ASP A 275 5.38 13.33 0.51
C ASP A 275 5.23 13.95 -0.89
N LEU A 276 5.11 13.10 -1.90
CA LEU A 276 4.93 13.50 -3.28
C LEU A 276 3.46 13.85 -3.58
N ILE A 277 2.50 13.46 -2.75
CA ILE A 277 1.07 13.69 -3.03
C ILE A 277 0.79 15.20 -3.13
N PRO A 278 0.09 15.68 -4.20
CA PRO A 278 -0.26 17.08 -4.31
C PRO A 278 -1.00 17.51 -3.03
N GLN A 279 -0.47 18.50 -2.31
CA GLN A 279 -1.28 19.22 -1.35
C GLN A 279 -2.48 19.76 -2.13
N ALA A 280 -3.68 19.28 -1.80
CA ALA A 280 -4.90 19.77 -2.41
C ALA A 280 -4.88 21.29 -2.27
N GLN A 281 -4.72 22.00 -3.39
CA GLN A 281 -4.88 23.44 -3.40
C GLN A 281 -6.27 23.70 -2.82
N GLN A 282 -6.29 24.42 -1.69
CA GLN A 282 -7.52 24.98 -1.18
C GLN A 282 -8.09 25.86 -2.29
N GLY A 283 -9.13 25.39 -2.96
CA GLY A 283 -9.93 26.24 -3.84
C GLY A 283 -10.56 27.34 -2.98
N PRO A 284 -10.62 28.59 -3.46
CA PRO A 284 -11.20 29.67 -2.69
C PRO A 284 -12.69 29.41 -2.47
N SER A 285 -13.11 29.62 -1.22
CA SER A 285 -14.50 29.66 -0.77
C SER A 285 -15.35 30.68 -1.52
#